data_AF-A0A351EIJ8-F1
#
_entry.id   AF-A0A351EIJ8-F1
#
_cell.length_a   1.000
_cell.length_b   1.000
_cell.length_c   1.000
_cell.angle_alpha   90.00
_cell.angle_beta   90.00
_cell.angle_gamma   90.00
#
_symmetry.space_group_name_H-M   'P 1'
#
loop_
_entity.id
_entity.type
_entity.pdbx_description
1 polymer ?
#
loop_
_entity_poly.entity_id
_entity_poly.type
_entity_poly.pdbx_seq_one_letter_code
_entity_poly.pdbx_strand_id
1 'polypeptide(L)'
;RESSESEATQPAVKGVIKLRFGNDWFWAKRRNVEGLDSEFVHTTLLPELFGIYDADDPRLSYRPVGSKRPDSSATVRLAPADLEDVFSTADAGRTMPPKTTYFFPKARSGVLIIEC
;
A
#
# COMPACT_ATOMS: atom_id res chain seq x y z
N ARG A 1 -12.10 11.93 23.77
CA ARG A 1 -10.86 11.20 24.17
C ARG A 1 -10.05 11.02 22.90
N GLU A 2 -9.39 12.10 22.49
CA GLU A 2 -8.50 12.14 21.33
C GLU A 2 -7.29 11.26 21.63
N SER A 3 -7.10 10.22 20.81
CA SER A 3 -5.85 9.47 20.81
C SER A 3 -5.13 9.86 19.53
N SER A 4 -4.08 10.65 19.73
CA SER A 4 -3.05 10.93 18.74
C SER A 4 -2.59 9.64 18.07
N GLU A 5 -3.00 9.43 16.81
CA GLU A 5 -2.40 8.40 15.95
C GLU A 5 -0.98 8.88 15.61
N SER A 6 -0.06 8.57 16.51
CA SER A 6 1.35 8.79 16.36
C SER A 6 1.89 8.04 15.14
N GLU A 7 2.83 8.68 14.46
CA GLU A 7 3.74 8.16 13.43
C GLU A 7 4.17 6.69 13.67
N ALA A 8 4.24 6.27 14.94
CA ALA A 8 4.53 4.92 15.41
C ALA A 8 3.52 3.82 14.99
N THR A 9 2.38 4.18 14.39
CA THR A 9 1.38 3.20 13.93
C THR A 9 1.41 2.90 12.44
N GLN A 10 2.37 3.44 11.69
CA GLN A 10 2.54 3.18 10.27
C GLN A 10 3.70 2.20 10.03
N PRO A 11 3.53 1.20 9.14
CA PRO A 11 4.67 0.41 8.67
C PRO A 11 5.65 1.32 7.93
N ALA A 12 6.93 1.27 8.31
CA ALA A 12 7.99 2.08 7.72
C ALA A 12 8.89 1.29 6.77
N VAL A 13 8.79 -0.04 6.77
CA VAL A 13 9.68 -0.94 6.04
C VAL A 13 8.85 -1.83 5.11
N LYS A 14 9.34 -2.01 3.88
CA LYS A 14 8.77 -2.92 2.89
C LYS A 14 8.58 -4.33 3.47
N GLY A 15 7.46 -4.95 3.17
CA GLY A 15 7.09 -6.27 3.65
C GLY A 15 6.49 -6.28 5.05
N VAL A 16 6.43 -5.15 5.75
CA VAL A 16 5.66 -5.01 7.00
C VAL A 16 4.28 -4.45 6.67
N ILE A 17 3.26 -5.21 7.02
CA ILE A 17 1.85 -4.86 6.81
C ILE A 17 1.20 -4.69 8.16
N LYS A 18 0.36 -3.66 8.28
CA LYS A 18 -0.44 -3.47 9.47
C LYS A 18 -1.92 -3.61 9.14
N LEU A 19 -2.58 -4.51 9.85
CA LEU A 19 -3.98 -4.87 9.64
C LEU A 19 -4.81 -4.42 10.83
N ARG A 20 -5.99 -3.87 10.57
CA ARG A 20 -7.00 -3.61 11.59
C ARG A 20 -8.21 -4.48 11.31
N PHE A 21 -8.73 -5.13 12.34
CA PHE A 21 -10.05 -5.77 12.32
C PHE A 21 -10.85 -5.23 13.50
N GLY A 22 -11.99 -4.61 13.24
CA GLY A 22 -12.74 -3.93 14.30
C GLY A 22 -11.86 -2.88 15.01
N ASN A 23 -11.63 -3.03 16.32
CA ASN A 23 -10.80 -2.09 17.08
C ASN A 23 -9.34 -2.53 17.25
N ASP A 24 -9.01 -3.77 16.89
CA ASP A 24 -7.71 -4.37 17.15
C ASP A 24 -6.78 -4.23 15.96
N TRP A 25 -5.50 -4.00 16.26
CA TRP A 25 -4.44 -3.85 15.29
C TRP A 25 -3.45 -5.02 15.38
N PHE A 26 -3.05 -5.52 14.21
CA PHE A 26 -2.14 -6.63 14.05
C PHE A 26 -0.99 -6.23 13.14
N TRP A 27 0.20 -6.71 13.49
CA TRP A 27 1.39 -6.59 12.66
C TRP A 27 1.64 -7.91 11.96
N ALA A 28 1.85 -7.84 10.65
CA ALA A 28 2.22 -8.97 9.82
C ALA A 28 3.50 -8.64 9.07
N LYS A 29 4.39 -9.62 8.94
CA LYS A 29 5.57 -9.53 8.09
C LYS A 29 5.45 -10.57 6.99
N ARG A 30 5.58 -10.14 5.74
CA ARG A 30 5.61 -11.03 4.57
C ARG A 30 6.80 -11.97 4.70
N ARG A 31 6.58 -13.25 4.42
CA ARG A 31 7.65 -14.26 4.41
C ARG A 31 8.58 -14.05 3.21
N ASN A 32 8.03 -13.75 2.04
CA ASN A 32 8.79 -13.37 0.85
C ASN A 32 8.44 -11.92 0.47
N VAL A 33 9.46 -11.06 0.37
CA VAL A 33 9.33 -9.62 0.10
C VAL A 33 9.75 -9.33 -1.34
N GLU A 34 9.12 -10.04 -2.27
CA GLU A 34 9.25 -9.80 -3.71
C GLU A 34 8.11 -8.91 -4.21
N GLY A 35 8.42 -8.06 -5.20
CA GLY A 35 7.45 -7.14 -5.80
C GLY A 35 6.96 -6.06 -4.83
N LEU A 36 5.85 -5.42 -5.20
CA LEU A 36 5.24 -4.35 -4.42
C LEU A 36 4.33 -4.93 -3.32
N ASP A 37 4.30 -4.32 -2.14
CA ASP A 37 3.37 -4.74 -1.09
C ASP A 37 1.90 -4.57 -1.51
N SER A 38 1.61 -3.58 -2.36
CA SER A 38 0.28 -3.39 -2.96
C SER A 38 -0.13 -4.58 -3.83
N GLU A 39 0.80 -5.11 -4.63
CA GLU A 39 0.57 -6.30 -5.46
C GLU A 39 0.23 -7.51 -4.59
N PHE A 40 0.98 -7.74 -3.51
CA PHE A 40 0.69 -8.82 -2.57
C PHE A 40 -0.70 -8.67 -1.91
N VAL A 41 -1.09 -7.44 -1.57
CA VAL A 41 -2.43 -7.19 -1.03
C VAL A 41 -3.51 -7.61 -2.02
N HIS A 42 -3.36 -7.24 -3.29
CA HIS A 42 -4.33 -7.55 -4.33
C HIS A 42 -4.37 -9.01 -4.77
N THR A 43 -3.21 -9.66 -4.86
CA THR A 43 -3.09 -11.02 -5.41
C THR A 43 -3.27 -12.10 -4.35
N THR A 44 -2.97 -11.81 -3.09
CA THR A 44 -2.97 -12.81 -2.02
C THR A 44 -3.88 -12.39 -0.85
N LEU A 45 -3.65 -11.22 -0.26
CA LEU A 45 -4.30 -10.86 1.01
C LEU A 45 -5.82 -10.65 0.84
N LEU A 46 -6.24 -9.91 -0.18
CA LEU A 46 -7.65 -9.61 -0.45
C LEU A 46 -8.44 -10.86 -0.88
N PRO A 47 -7.93 -11.72 -1.77
CA PRO A 47 -8.58 -13.00 -2.09
C PRO A 47 -8.74 -13.91 -0.88
N GLU A 48 -7.66 -14.14 -0.12
CA GLU A 48 -7.64 -15.14 0.96
C GLU A 48 -8.43 -14.70 2.20
N LEU A 49 -8.37 -13.42 2.58
CA LEU A 49 -9.02 -12.93 3.80
C LEU A 49 -10.43 -12.38 3.58
N PHE A 50 -10.70 -11.82 2.39
CA PHE A 50 -11.93 -11.08 2.13
C PHE A 50 -12.71 -11.60 0.91
N GLY A 51 -12.17 -12.56 0.15
CA GLY A 51 -12.78 -13.04 -1.09
C GLY A 51 -12.93 -11.93 -2.13
N ILE A 52 -12.00 -10.98 -2.16
CA ILE A 52 -11.98 -9.85 -3.11
C ILE A 52 -10.88 -10.12 -4.12
N TYR A 53 -11.27 -10.29 -5.38
CA TYR A 53 -10.37 -10.67 -6.47
C TYR A 53 -10.09 -9.51 -7.44
N ASP A 54 -10.91 -8.46 -7.39
CA ASP A 54 -10.82 -7.31 -8.28
C ASP A 54 -10.47 -6.04 -7.50
N ALA A 55 -9.62 -5.20 -8.07
CA ALA A 55 -9.23 -3.92 -7.49
C ALA A 55 -10.32 -2.84 -7.59
N ASP A 56 -11.28 -3.03 -8.49
CA ASP A 56 -12.46 -2.17 -8.67
C ASP A 56 -13.67 -2.67 -7.88
N ASP A 57 -13.50 -3.66 -6.99
CA ASP A 57 -14.56 -4.14 -6.10
C ASP A 57 -15.11 -2.97 -5.25
N PRO A 58 -16.44 -2.77 -5.22
CA PRO A 58 -17.07 -1.64 -4.54
C PRO A 58 -16.86 -1.64 -3.02
N ARG A 59 -16.41 -2.76 -2.44
CA ARG A 59 -16.05 -2.88 -1.02
C ARG A 59 -14.69 -2.24 -0.71
N LEU A 60 -13.87 -1.95 -1.72
CA LEU A 60 -12.55 -1.36 -1.55
C LEU A 60 -12.59 0.17 -1.59
N SER A 61 -11.91 0.80 -0.63
CA SER A 61 -11.70 2.24 -0.61
C SER A 61 -10.23 2.55 -0.28
N TYR A 62 -9.54 3.19 -1.21
CA TYR A 62 -8.14 3.57 -1.07
C TYR A 62 -8.08 5.01 -0.59
N ARG A 63 -7.41 5.25 0.54
CA ARG A 63 -7.35 6.58 1.14
C ARG A 63 -5.97 6.85 1.74
N PRO A 64 -5.51 8.11 1.72
CA PRO A 64 -4.30 8.49 2.42
C PRO A 64 -4.41 8.28 3.94
N VAL A 65 -3.25 8.09 4.55
CA VAL A 65 -3.11 8.12 6.00
C VAL A 65 -3.52 9.52 6.51
N GLY A 66 -4.31 9.57 7.58
CA GLY A 66 -4.86 10.82 8.14
C GLY A 66 -6.20 11.27 7.55
N SER A 67 -6.75 10.57 6.54
CA SER A 67 -8.12 10.82 6.09
C SER A 67 -9.14 10.37 7.15
N LYS A 68 -10.24 11.12 7.29
CA LYS A 68 -11.32 10.85 8.27
C LYS A 68 -11.76 9.38 8.16
N ARG A 69 -11.65 8.64 9.28
CA ARG A 69 -11.87 7.20 9.36
C ARG A 69 -13.31 6.87 8.99
N PRO A 70 -13.58 6.18 7.86
CA PRO A 70 -14.90 5.61 7.64
C PRO A 70 -15.09 4.42 8.58
N ASP A 71 -16.33 4.17 9.00
CA ASP A 71 -16.71 2.92 9.67
C ASP A 71 -16.44 1.76 8.71
N SER A 72 -15.27 1.15 8.86
CA SER A 72 -14.79 0.03 8.07
C SER A 72 -14.47 -1.12 9.01
N SER A 73 -14.91 -2.31 8.61
CA SER A 73 -14.69 -3.57 9.32
C SER A 73 -13.20 -3.96 9.32
N ALA A 74 -12.47 -3.61 8.25
CA ALA A 74 -11.04 -3.84 8.16
C ALA A 74 -10.27 -2.66 7.56
N THR A 75 -8.99 -2.56 7.87
CA THR A 75 -8.08 -1.58 7.27
C THR A 75 -6.70 -2.19 7.08
N VAL A 76 -6.12 -2.02 5.89
CA VAL A 76 -4.75 -2.43 5.59
C VAL A 76 -3.89 -1.17 5.44
N ARG A 77 -2.76 -1.12 6.14
CA ARG A 77 -1.73 -0.09 5.96
C ARG A 77 -0.44 -0.74 5.48
N LEU A 78 0.19 -0.11 4.50
CA LEU A 78 1.43 -0.54 3.87
C LEU A 78 2.48 0.55 4.02
N ALA A 79 3.75 0.14 3.98
CA ALA A 79 4.84 1.10 3.91
C ALA A 79 4.78 1.87 2.58
N PRO A 80 5.31 3.11 2.54
CA PRO A 80 5.52 3.79 1.26
C PRO A 80 6.32 2.88 0.32
N ALA A 81 5.92 2.82 -0.94
CA ALA A 81 6.69 2.08 -1.94
C ALA A 81 7.99 2.83 -2.21
N ASP A 82 9.11 2.10 -2.27
CA ASP A 82 10.39 2.67 -2.69
C ASP A 82 10.33 3.03 -4.18
N LEU A 83 10.87 4.21 -4.54
CA LEU A 83 10.88 4.67 -5.93
C LEU A 83 11.60 3.70 -6.86
N GLU A 84 12.67 3.05 -6.37
CA GLU A 84 13.43 2.03 -7.09
C GLU A 84 12.57 0.81 -7.44
N ASP A 85 11.67 0.39 -6.55
CA ASP A 85 10.74 -0.71 -6.83
C ASP A 85 9.71 -0.33 -7.90
N VAL A 86 9.26 0.93 -7.89
CA VAL A 86 8.34 1.45 -8.91
C VAL A 86 9.03 1.47 -10.27
N PHE A 87 10.27 1.96 -10.35
CA PHE A 87 11.06 1.95 -11.58
C PHE A 87 11.38 0.53 -12.03
N SER A 88 11.82 -0.35 -11.15
CA SER A 88 12.10 -1.76 -11.48
C SER A 88 10.86 -2.49 -12.00
N THR A 89 9.68 -2.20 -11.46
CA THR A 89 8.41 -2.77 -11.95
C THR A 89 8.07 -2.25 -13.34
N ALA A 90 8.29 -0.96 -13.60
CA ALA A 90 8.09 -0.35 -14.91
C ALA A 90 9.09 -0.85 -15.96
N ASP A 91 10.38 -0.91 -15.61
CA ASP A 91 11.47 -1.41 -16.47
C ASP A 91 11.30 -2.88 -16.82
N ALA A 92 10.74 -3.68 -15.89
CA ALA A 92 10.38 -5.07 -16.15
C ALA A 92 9.16 -5.24 -17.09
N GLY A 93 8.58 -4.14 -17.59
CA GLY A 93 7.40 -4.16 -18.47
C GLY A 93 6.13 -4.68 -17.79
N ARG A 94 6.11 -4.74 -16.45
CA ARG A 94 4.95 -5.23 -15.69
C ARG A 94 3.92 -4.12 -15.52
N THR A 95 2.64 -4.48 -15.56
CA THR A 95 1.54 -3.53 -15.30
C THR A 95 1.61 -3.07 -13.85
N MET A 96 1.73 -1.76 -13.61
CA MET A 96 1.72 -1.22 -12.24
C MET A 96 0.41 -1.62 -11.53
N PRO A 97 0.45 -2.03 -10.26
CA PRO A 97 -0.77 -2.35 -9.53
C PRO A 97 -1.67 -1.11 -9.43
N PRO A 98 -3.00 -1.30 -9.43
CA PRO A 98 -3.95 -0.19 -9.40
C PRO A 98 -3.70 0.73 -8.20
N LYS A 99 -3.69 2.04 -8.45
CA LYS A 99 -3.59 3.11 -7.43
C LYS A 99 -2.31 3.08 -6.57
N THR A 100 -1.23 2.47 -7.07
CA THR A 100 0.13 2.49 -6.49
C THR A 100 0.74 3.90 -6.44
N THR A 101 0.18 4.87 -7.18
CA THR A 101 0.74 6.23 -7.32
C THR A 101 0.07 7.25 -6.40
N TYR A 102 -0.14 6.93 -5.12
CA TYR A 102 -0.46 7.97 -4.13
C TYR A 102 0.83 8.47 -3.47
N PHE A 103 1.54 9.37 -4.16
CA PHE A 103 2.65 10.14 -3.58
C PHE A 103 2.10 11.46 -3.03
N PHE A 104 2.31 11.74 -1.74
CA PHE A 104 2.03 13.05 -1.16
C PHE A 104 3.23 13.55 -0.32
N PRO A 105 3.91 14.63 -0.75
CA PRO A 105 3.69 15.38 -1.99
C PRO A 105 4.03 14.54 -3.24
N LYS A 106 3.40 14.85 -4.39
CA LYS A 106 3.75 14.21 -5.67
C LYS A 106 5.27 14.27 -5.87
N ALA A 107 5.88 13.16 -6.26
CA ALA A 107 7.30 13.14 -6.61
C ALA A 107 7.57 14.25 -7.63
N ARG A 108 8.60 15.07 -7.40
CA ARG A 108 9.00 16.11 -8.36
C ARG A 108 9.48 15.40 -9.62
N SER A 109 8.68 15.42 -10.66
CA SER A 109 9.00 14.82 -11.96
C SER A 109 9.84 15.77 -12.81
N GLY A 110 10.86 15.24 -13.48
CA GLY A 110 11.67 15.91 -14.50
C GLY A 110 12.25 14.87 -15.47
N VAL A 111 12.58 15.27 -16.70
CA VAL A 111 13.22 14.41 -17.71
C VAL A 111 14.72 14.73 -17.73
N LEU A 112 15.57 13.71 -17.57
CA LEU A 112 17.02 13.81 -17.75
C LEU A 112 17.37 13.22 -19.12
N ILE A 113 18.01 14.02 -19.98
CA ILE A 113 18.60 13.55 -21.23
C ILE A 113 20.07 13.29 -20.96
N ILE A 114 20.52 12.06 -21.22
CA ILE A 114 21.91 11.64 -21.12
C ILE A 114 22.41 11.36 -22.54
N GLU A 115 23.61 11.83 -22.88
CA GLU A 115 24.24 11.53 -24.17
C GLU A 115 24.75 10.09 -24.19
N CYS A 116 24.58 9.42 -25.34
CA CYS A 116 25.01 8.04 -25.58
C CYS A 116 26.54 7.92 -25.72
#